data_AF-A0A7Y2MPJ5-F1
#
_entry.id   AF-A0A7Y2MPJ5-F1
#
_cell.length_a   1.000
_cell.length_b   1.000
_cell.length_c   1.000
_cell.angle_alpha   90.00
_cell.angle_beta   90.00
_cell.angle_gamma   90.00
#
_symmetry.space_group_name_H-M   'P 1'
#
loop_
_entity.id
_entity.type
_entity.pdbx_description
1 polymer ?
#
loop_
_entity_poly.entity_id
_entity_poly.type
_entity_poly.pdbx_seq_one_letter_code
_entity_poly.pdbx_strand_id
1 'polypeptide(L)'
;LLLMSSAYIAIGIFASSITRNQIAAFIMALLICVCFHFLFGILAAGSTGLVSEIFDTLSLTSHYDSITRGVIDSKDLIYFISLTAIGLFLAEYMVSKRN
;
A
#
# COMPACT_ATOMS: atom_id res chain seq x y z
N LEU A 1 -0.46 13.47 2.04
CA LEU A 1 0.82 13.30 1.32
C LEU A 1 1.85 12.47 2.10
N LEU A 2 2.29 12.88 3.29
CA LEU A 2 3.30 12.14 4.07
C LEU A 2 2.96 10.67 4.32
N LEU A 3 1.71 10.35 4.68
CA LEU A 3 1.25 8.98 4.93
C LEU A 3 1.26 8.08 3.67
N MET A 4 0.87 8.65 2.53
CA MET A 4 0.94 7.99 1.22
C MET A 4 2.40 7.64 0.87
N SER A 5 3.30 8.61 1.00
CA SER A 5 4.73 8.42 0.72
C SER A 5 5.34 7.37 1.64
N SER A 6 5.00 7.39 2.93
CA SER A 6 5.41 6.38 3.92
C SER A 6 5.02 4.96 3.52
N ALA A 7 3.76 4.75 3.11
CA ALA A 7 3.28 3.44 2.68
C ALA A 7 4.03 2.91 1.45
N TYR A 8 4.25 3.76 0.44
CA TYR A 8 5.02 3.37 -0.75
C TYR A 8 6.49 3.07 -0.44
N ILE A 9 7.11 3.82 0.47
CA ILE A 9 8.48 3.55 0.92
C ILE A 9 8.55 2.18 1.61
N ALA A 10 7.60 1.86 2.50
CA ALA A 10 7.55 0.56 3.17
C ALA A 10 7.41 -0.61 2.18
N ILE A 11 6.56 -0.47 1.16
CA ILE A 11 6.40 -1.46 0.08
C ILE A 11 7.70 -1.62 -0.72
N GLY A 12 8.39 -0.51 -1.03
CA GLY A 12 9.68 -0.55 -1.72
C GLY A 12 10.77 -1.25 -0.92
N ILE A 13 10.84 -1.00 0.39
CA ILE A 13 11.78 -1.67 1.30
C ILE A 13 11.49 -3.18 1.34
N PHE A 14 10.22 -3.59 1.42
CA PHE A 14 9.84 -4.99 1.36
C PHE A 14 10.25 -5.67 0.06
N ALA A 15 9.96 -5.05 -1.09
CA ALA A 15 10.37 -5.57 -2.40
C ALA A 15 11.90 -5.71 -2.53
N SER A 16 12.63 -4.76 -1.96
CA SER A 16 14.10 -4.82 -1.91
C SER A 16 14.61 -5.91 -0.97
N SER A 17 13.89 -6.23 0.10
CA SER A 17 14.28 -7.33 1.01
C SER A 17 14.16 -8.71 0.34
N ILE A 18 13.20 -8.89 -0.56
CA ILE A 18 12.99 -10.17 -1.25
C ILE A 18 14.07 -10.45 -2.29
N THR A 19 14.61 -9.41 -2.92
CA THR A 19 15.38 -9.54 -4.15
C THR A 19 16.84 -9.15 -3.96
N ARG A 20 17.79 -10.00 -4.35
CA ARG A 20 19.24 -9.68 -4.29
C ARG A 20 19.69 -8.70 -5.37
N ASN A 21 18.94 -8.59 -6.47
CA ASN A 21 19.27 -7.71 -7.59
C ASN A 21 18.50 -6.38 -7.47
N GLN A 22 19.24 -5.27 -7.42
CA GLN A 22 18.70 -3.91 -7.27
C GLN A 22 17.70 -3.54 -8.38
N ILE A 23 17.95 -3.96 -9.63
CA ILE A 23 17.07 -3.66 -10.77
C ILE A 23 15.75 -4.42 -10.61
N ALA A 24 15.83 -5.70 -10.25
CA ALA A 24 14.64 -6.52 -10.04
C ALA A 24 13.83 -6.02 -8.83
N ALA A 25 14.49 -5.61 -7.74
CA ALA A 25 13.84 -4.99 -6.59
C ALA A 25 13.05 -3.73 -6.96
N PHE A 26 13.63 -2.86 -7.80
CA PHE A 26 12.97 -1.64 -8.26
C PHE A 26 11.73 -1.93 -9.11
N ILE A 27 11.85 -2.85 -10.08
CA ILE A 27 10.72 -3.24 -10.94
C ILE A 27 9.59 -3.87 -10.12
N MET A 28 9.94 -4.70 -9.13
CA MET A 28 8.96 -5.35 -8.26
C MET A 28 8.25 -4.34 -7.36
N ALA A 29 8.99 -3.37 -6.79
CA ALA A 29 8.41 -2.27 -6.02
C ALA A 29 7.44 -1.45 -6.89
N LEU A 30 7.84 -1.09 -8.12
CA LEU A 30 6.99 -0.36 -9.06
C LEU A 30 5.71 -1.14 -9.40
N LEU A 31 5.83 -2.43 -9.70
CA LEU A 31 4.69 -3.29 -9.99
C LEU A 31 3.71 -3.36 -8.82
N ILE A 32 4.22 -3.55 -7.59
CA ILE A 32 3.37 -3.60 -6.39
C ILE A 32 2.68 -2.24 -6.17
N CYS A 33 3.40 -1.12 -6.31
CA CYS A 33 2.82 0.22 -6.17
C CYS A 33 1.75 0.50 -7.23
N VAL A 34 2.01 0.16 -8.51
CA VAL A 34 1.05 0.35 -9.59
C VAL A 34 -0.17 -0.56 -9.41
N CYS A 35 0.02 -1.82 -9.00
CA CYS A 35 -1.10 -2.69 -8.63
C CYS A 35 -1.90 -2.10 -7.46
N PHE A 36 -1.25 -1.63 -6.41
CA PHE A 36 -1.95 -1.02 -5.27
C PHE A 36 -2.70 0.27 -5.64
N HIS A 37 -2.19 1.03 -6.60
CA HIS A 37 -2.80 2.28 -7.02
C HIS A 37 -3.92 2.09 -8.04
N PHE A 38 -3.70 1.25 -9.05
CA PHE A 38 -4.57 1.13 -10.23
C PHE A 38 -5.58 -0.01 -10.11
N LEU A 39 -5.15 -1.14 -9.56
CA LEU A 39 -5.95 -2.36 -9.50
C LEU A 39 -7.11 -2.19 -8.50
N PHE A 40 -6.84 -1.57 -7.35
CA PHE A 40 -7.88 -1.26 -6.35
C PHE A 40 -8.89 -0.21 -6.83
N GLY A 41 -8.45 0.79 -7.61
CA GLY A 41 -9.37 1.77 -8.19
C GLY A 41 -10.33 1.16 -9.22
N ILE A 42 -9.84 0.22 -10.05
CA ILE A 42 -10.66 -0.49 -11.04
C ILE A 42 -11.60 -1.51 -10.36
N LEU A 43 -11.13 -2.23 -9.35
CA LEU A 43 -11.92 -3.22 -8.60
C LEU A 43 -13.07 -2.57 -7.80
N ALA A 44 -12.84 -1.37 -7.26
CA ALA A 44 -13.90 -0.59 -6.62
C ALA A 44 -14.97 -0.15 -7.63
N ALA A 45 -14.57 0.32 -8.81
CA ALA A 45 -15.50 0.75 -9.86
C ALA A 45 -16.25 -0.41 -10.54
N GLY A 46 -15.67 -1.61 -10.55
CA GLY A 46 -16.23 -2.79 -11.23
C GLY A 46 -17.04 -3.74 -10.33
N SER A 47 -17.08 -3.53 -9.01
CA SER A 47 -17.81 -4.40 -8.08
C SER A 47 -18.98 -3.69 -7.40
N THR A 48 -20.08 -4.42 -7.17
CA THR A 48 -21.28 -3.93 -6.48
C THR A 48 -21.57 -4.76 -5.23
N GLY A 49 -21.97 -4.12 -4.13
CA GLY A 49 -22.27 -4.76 -2.83
C GLY A 49 -21.12 -4.71 -1.81
N LEU A 50 -21.15 -5.57 -0.78
CA LEU A 50 -20.16 -5.63 0.32
C LEU A 50 -18.69 -5.75 -0.15
N VAL A 51 -18.48 -6.34 -1.33
CA VAL A 51 -17.16 -6.47 -1.95
C VAL A 51 -16.62 -5.11 -2.39
N SER A 52 -17.49 -4.22 -2.88
CA SER A 52 -17.13 -2.84 -3.23
C SER A 52 -16.69 -2.05 -2.01
N GLU A 53 -17.36 -2.22 -0.87
CA GLU A 53 -17.03 -1.53 0.39
C GLU A 53 -15.70 -2.00 0.99
N ILE A 54 -15.36 -3.28 0.85
CA ILE A 54 -14.04 -3.83 1.20
C ILE A 54 -12.97 -3.32 0.24
N PHE A 55 -13.24 -3.26 -1.06
CA PHE A 55 -12.30 -2.70 -2.02
C PHE A 55 -12.12 -1.18 -1.86
N ASP A 56 -13.16 -0.46 -1.46
CA ASP A 56 -13.13 0.98 -1.20
C ASP A 56 -12.27 1.29 0.03
N THR A 57 -12.47 0.53 1.13
CA THR A 57 -11.62 0.62 2.33
C THR A 57 -10.16 0.20 2.10
N LEU A 58 -9.91 -0.68 1.12
CA LEU A 58 -8.55 -1.09 0.73
C LEU A 58 -7.95 -0.15 -0.33
N SER A 59 -8.79 0.63 -1.02
CA SER A 59 -8.36 1.56 -2.06
C SER A 59 -7.71 2.81 -1.47
N LEU A 60 -6.41 2.92 -1.72
CA LEU A 60 -5.61 4.08 -1.34
C LEU A 60 -6.15 5.38 -1.96
N THR A 61 -6.84 5.30 -3.10
CA THR A 61 -7.38 6.44 -3.84
C THR A 61 -8.63 7.03 -3.20
N SER A 62 -9.55 6.21 -2.67
CA SER A 62 -10.79 6.69 -2.02
C SER A 62 -10.51 7.38 -0.68
N HIS A 63 -9.59 6.82 0.10
CA HIS A 63 -9.04 7.46 1.30
C HIS A 63 -8.28 8.75 0.99
N TYR A 64 -7.48 8.75 -0.08
CA TYR A 64 -6.75 9.96 -0.49
C TYR A 64 -7.70 11.09 -0.90
N ASP A 65 -8.79 10.78 -1.59
CA ASP A 65 -9.81 11.74 -1.99
C ASP A 65 -10.61 12.28 -0.77
N SER A 66 -10.94 11.40 0.19
CA SER A 66 -11.59 11.77 1.45
C SER A 66 -10.73 12.70 2.33
N ILE A 67 -9.42 12.40 2.45
CA ILE A 67 -8.45 13.27 3.12
C ILE A 67 -8.35 14.64 2.42
N THR A 68 -8.39 14.65 1.08
CA THR A 68 -8.30 15.89 0.28
C THR A 68 -9.55 16.76 0.42
N ARG A 69 -10.71 16.18 0.73
CA ARG A 69 -11.95 16.91 1.05
C ARG A 69 -11.98 17.50 2.46
N GLY A 70 -10.91 17.34 3.24
CA GLY A 70 -10.77 17.97 4.57
C GLY A 70 -11.43 17.20 5.71
N VAL A 71 -11.91 15.98 5.46
CA VAL A 71 -12.42 15.07 6.51
C VAL A 71 -11.29 14.08 6.83
N ILE A 72 -10.39 14.47 7.73
CA ILE A 72 -9.37 13.54 8.25
C ILE A 72 -10.10 12.61 9.23
N ASP A 73 -10.67 11.51 8.73
CA ASP A 73 -11.18 10.46 9.61
C ASP A 73 -9.98 9.70 10.21
N SER A 74 -10.04 9.37 11.50
CA SER A 74 -8.97 8.65 12.18
C SER A 74 -8.75 7.26 11.58
N LYS A 75 -9.77 6.70 10.93
CA LYS A 75 -9.69 5.41 10.21
C LYS A 75 -8.68 5.46 9.08
N ASP A 76 -8.57 6.58 8.37
CA ASP A 76 -7.59 6.76 7.31
C ASP A 76 -6.17 6.75 7.80
N LEU A 77 -5.92 7.48 8.87
CA LEU A 77 -4.61 7.52 9.47
C LEU A 77 -4.18 6.12 9.93
N ILE A 78 -5.08 5.39 10.57
CA ILE A 78 -4.83 4.02 11.06
C ILE A 78 -4.58 3.06 9.89
N TYR A 79 -5.32 3.18 8.78
CA TYR A 79 -5.09 2.36 7.59
C TYR A 79 -3.69 2.55 7.01
N PHE A 80 -3.26 3.79 6.77
CA PHE A 80 -1.92 4.06 6.24
C PHE A 80 -0.80 3.63 7.19
N ILE A 81 -0.97 3.85 8.50
CA ILE A 81 0.01 3.45 9.51
C ILE A 81 0.11 1.92 9.58
N SER A 82 -1.02 1.21 9.60
CA SER A 82 -1.03 -0.25 9.63
C SER A 82 -0.40 -0.85 8.38
N LEU A 83 -0.71 -0.32 7.19
CA LEU A 83 -0.10 -0.75 5.93
C LEU A 83 1.42 -0.53 5.93
N THR A 84 1.87 0.64 6.41
CA THR A 84 3.30 0.95 6.55
C THR A 84 3.99 -0.02 7.53
N ALA A 85 3.39 -0.24 8.70
CA ALA A 85 3.92 -1.12 9.74
C ALA A 85 4.00 -2.58 9.26
N ILE A 86 2.97 -3.07 8.57
CA ILE A 86 2.96 -4.41 7.98
C ILE A 86 4.07 -4.53 6.93
N GLY A 87 4.22 -3.55 6.03
CA GLY A 87 5.26 -3.56 5.00
C GLY A 87 6.68 -3.61 5.59
N LEU A 88 6.93 -2.80 6.63
CA LEU A 88 8.21 -2.80 7.35
C LEU A 88 8.46 -4.11 8.11
N PHE A 89 7.45 -4.63 8.81
CA PHE A 89 7.55 -5.89 9.54
C PHE A 89 7.85 -7.06 8.60
N LEU A 90 7.17 -7.11 7.46
CA LEU A 90 7.43 -8.13 6.43
C LEU A 90 8.84 -8.00 5.86
N ALA A 91 9.35 -6.78 5.68
CA ALA A 91 10.72 -6.54 5.25
C ALA A 91 11.72 -7.04 6.29
N GLU A 92 11.53 -6.69 7.56
CA GLU A 92 12.39 -7.15 8.66
C GLU A 92 12.41 -8.68 8.76
N TYR A 93 11.23 -9.32 8.68
CA TYR A 93 11.11 -10.77 8.70
C TYR A 93 11.87 -11.44 7.53
N MET A 94 11.75 -10.88 6.33
CA MET A 94 12.45 -11.40 5.14
C MET A 94 13.96 -11.20 5.22
N VAL A 95 14.44 -10.08 5.78
CA VAL A 95 15.87 -9.87 6.05
C VAL A 95 16.36 -10.83 7.12
N SER A 96 15.62 -11.00 8.22
CA SER A 96 16.02 -11.88 9.32
C SER A 96 16.10 -13.35 8.89
N LYS A 97 15.23 -13.81 8.00
CA LYS A 97 15.28 -15.17 7.45
C LYS A 97 16.52 -15.42 6.57
N ARG A 98 17.15 -14.37 6.08
CA ARG A 98 18.32 -14.44 5.20
C ARG A 98 19.66 -14.46 5.96
N ASN A 99 19.66 -14.05 7.24
CA ASN A 99 20.78 -14.18 8.16
C ASN A 99 20.75 -15.54 8.87
#